data_AF-A0A3M4PJT6-F1
#
_entry.id   AF-A0A3M4PJT6-F1
#
_cell.length_a   1.000
_cell.length_b   1.000
_cell.length_c   1.000
_cell.angle_alpha   90.00
_cell.angle_beta   90.00
_cell.angle_gamma   90.00
#
_symmetry.space_group_name_H-M   'P 1'
#
loop_
_entity.id
_entity.type
_entity.pdbx_description
1 polymer ?
#
loop_
_entity_poly.entity_id
_entity_poly.type
_entity_poly.pdbx_seq_one_letter_code
_entity_poly.pdbx_strand_id
1 'polypeptide(L)' 'LKAKGVGELGISGAAAAIANAVYNATGIRVRDYPITLDKLIDHLPALG' A
#
# COMPACT_ATOMS: atom_id res chain seq x y z
N LEU A 1 -0.42 35.32 -10.12
CA LEU A 1 -0.31 34.54 -8.86
C LEU A 1 0.14 33.11 -9.21
N LYS A 2 1.23 32.59 -8.62
CA LYS A 2 1.71 31.20 -8.81
C LYS A 2 1.45 30.36 -7.56
N ALA A 3 0.22 30.35 -7.06
CA ALA A 3 -0.14 29.52 -5.91
C ALA A 3 -0.63 28.14 -6.40
N LYS A 4 -0.12 27.06 -5.81
CA LYS A 4 -0.64 25.70 -5.98
C LYS A 4 -1.15 25.19 -4.64
N GLY A 5 -2.34 24.60 -4.62
CA GLY A 5 -2.85 23.91 -3.45
C GLY A 5 -2.07 22.61 -3.24
N VAL A 6 -1.48 22.45 -2.05
CA VAL A 6 -0.70 21.26 -1.68
C VAL A 6 -1.20 20.60 -0.39
N GLY A 7 -2.33 21.07 0.16
CA GLY A 7 -2.85 20.61 1.46
C GLY A 7 -3.10 19.10 1.52
N GLU A 8 -3.56 18.51 0.42
CA GLU A 8 -3.85 17.07 0.34
C GLU A 8 -2.71 16.25 -0.29
N LEU A 9 -1.67 16.91 -0.81
CA LEU A 9 -0.68 16.26 -1.67
C LEU A 9 0.09 15.15 -0.95
N GLY A 10 0.27 15.29 0.37
CA GLY A 10 0.90 14.28 1.21
C GLY A 10 0.09 12.98 1.35
N ILE A 11 -1.25 13.06 1.32
CA ILE A 11 -2.11 11.88 1.51
C ILE A 11 -2.59 11.27 0.19
N SER A 12 -2.74 12.07 -0.87
CA SER A 12 -3.28 11.62 -2.17
C SER A 12 -2.52 10.43 -2.76
N GLY A 13 -1.20 10.33 -2.54
CA GLY A 13 -0.37 9.22 -3.02
C GLY A 13 0.01 8.17 -1.97
N ALA A 14 -0.22 8.44 -0.68
CA ALA A 14 0.33 7.64 0.40
C ALA A 14 -0.21 6.20 0.40
N ALA A 15 -1.54 6.03 0.28
CA ALA A 15 -2.17 4.71 0.27
C ALA A 15 -1.68 3.85 -0.92
N ALA A 16 -1.55 4.44 -2.10
CA ALA A 16 -1.06 3.76 -3.30
C ALA A 16 0.42 3.36 -3.16
N ALA A 17 1.26 4.25 -2.60
CA ALA A 17 2.66 3.97 -2.35
C ALA A 17 2.84 2.79 -1.38
N ILE A 18 2.10 2.78 -0.28
CA ILE A 18 2.11 1.69 0.72
C ILE A 18 1.63 0.37 0.07
N ALA A 19 0.51 0.39 -0.66
CA ALA A 19 -0.02 -0.82 -1.31
C ALA A 19 0.96 -1.41 -2.35
N ASN A 20 1.69 -0.57 -3.08
CA ASN A 20 2.72 -1.01 -4.02
C ASN A 20 3.96 -1.56 -3.31
N ALA A 21 4.36 -0.99 -2.18
CA ALA A 21 5.46 -1.50 -1.38
C ALA A 21 5.16 -2.91 -0.84
N VAL A 22 3.95 -3.14 -0.33
CA VAL A 22 3.50 -4.46 0.13
C VAL A 22 3.53 -5.47 -1.02
N TYR A 23 2.99 -5.11 -2.19
CA TYR A 23 3.04 -5.99 -3.37
C TYR A 23 4.47 -6.28 -3.81
N ASN A 24 5.36 -5.28 -3.80
CA ASN A 24 6.75 -5.48 -4.17
C ASN A 24 7.50 -6.41 -3.19
N ALA A 25 7.20 -6.32 -1.89
CA ALA A 25 7.83 -7.14 -0.87
C ALA A 25 7.32 -8.59 -0.85
N THR A 26 6.04 -8.80 -1.17
CA THR A 26 5.38 -10.09 -0.94
C THR A 26 4.95 -10.81 -2.22
N GLY A 27 4.86 -10.10 -3.35
CA GLY A 27 4.19 -10.57 -4.57
C GLY A 27 2.65 -10.65 -4.47
N ILE A 28 2.06 -10.36 -3.31
CA ILE A 28 0.63 -10.50 -3.04
C ILE A 28 -0.06 -9.16 -3.26
N ARG A 29 -1.07 -9.13 -4.14
CA ARG A 29 -1.86 -7.91 -4.42
C ARG A 29 -3.20 -7.94 -3.68
N VAL A 30 -3.29 -7.18 -2.59
CA VAL A 30 -4.55 -6.94 -1.88
C VAL A 30 -5.41 -5.94 -2.68
N ARG A 31 -6.63 -6.35 -3.04
CA ARG A 31 -7.60 -5.52 -3.77
C ARG A 31 -8.76 -5.01 -2.91
N ASP A 32 -8.99 -5.68 -1.79
CA ASP A 32 -9.98 -5.29 -0.79
C ASP A 32 -9.27 -4.62 0.38
N TYR A 33 -9.53 -3.34 0.59
CA TYR A 33 -8.93 -2.54 1.65
C TYR A 33 -9.79 -2.59 2.93
N PRO A 34 -9.21 -2.49 4.14
CA PRO A 34 -7.80 -2.19 4.44
C PRO A 34 -6.86 -3.38 4.21
N ILE A 35 -5.56 -3.08 4.04
CA ILE A 35 -4.49 -4.10 3.98
C ILE A 35 -4.21 -4.55 5.42
N THR A 36 -4.76 -5.71 5.77
CA THR A 36 -4.57 -6.34 7.07
C THR A 36 -3.69 -7.58 6.93
N LEU A 37 -3.10 -8.04 8.03
CA LEU A 37 -2.10 -9.10 8.02
C LEU A 37 -2.68 -10.47 7.63
N ASP A 38 -3.94 -10.74 7.99
CA ASP A 38 -4.69 -11.94 7.60
C ASP A 38 -4.79 -12.11 6.08
N LYS A 39 -4.86 -10.99 5.32
CA LYS A 39 -4.88 -11.00 3.85
C LYS A 39 -3.54 -11.34 3.22
N LEU A 40 -2.47 -11.46 4.01
CA LEU A 40 -1.11 -11.73 3.56
C LEU A 40 -0.61 -13.11 4.04
N ILE A 41 -0.83 -13.44 5.32
CA ILE A 41 -0.22 -14.61 5.99
C ILE A 41 -0.43 -15.92 5.22
N ASP A 42 -1.64 -16.17 4.73
CA ASP A 42 -1.98 -17.45 4.06
C ASP A 42 -1.23 -17.68 2.74
N HIS A 43 -0.64 -16.62 2.19
CA HIS A 43 0.07 -16.64 0.92
C HIS A 43 1.59 -16.53 1.07
N LEU A 44 2.10 -16.29 2.29
CA LEU A 44 3.52 -16.17 2.54
C LEU A 44 4.17 -17.56 2.61
N PRO A 45 5.43 -17.71 2.15
CA PRO A 45 6.15 -18.96 2.29
C PRO A 45 6.33 -19.30 3.77
N ALA A 46 6.36 -20.60 4.07
CA ALA A 46 6.75 -21.06 5.40
C ALA A 46 8.16 -20.51 5.72
N LEU A 47 8.32 -19.96 6.92
CA LEU A 47 9.65 -19.61 7.43
C LEU A 47 10.42 -20.92 7.60
N GLY A 48 11.47 -21.07 6.80
CA GLY A 48 12.43 -22.17 6.89
C GLY A 48 13.33 -22.05 8.10
#